data_AF-A0A1V5D6E3-F1
#
_entry.id   AF-A0A1V5D6E3-F1
#
_cell.length_a   1.000
_cell.length_b   1.000
_cell.length_c   1.000
_cell.angle_alpha   90.00
_cell.angle_beta   90.00
_cell.angle_gamma   90.00
#
_symmetry.space_group_name_H-M   'P 1'
#
loop_
_entity.id
_entity.type
_entity.pdbx_description
1 polymer ?
#
loop_
_entity_poly.entity_id
_entity_poly.type
_entity_poly.pdbx_seq_one_letter_code
_entity_poly.pdbx_strand_id
1 'polypeptide(L)' 'MSPDLRPNPRMLTSKKEIMIYLGNVSEYMFKKYIKAGMPARYEDGRWYASTRNIDEWWDIYTRVNFARYIDQIQENG' A
#
# COMPACT_ATOMS: atom_id res chain seq x y z
N MET A 1 17.78 -22.81 9.48
CA MET A 1 16.77 -21.80 9.11
C MET A 1 16.81 -21.66 7.60
N SER A 2 15.72 -21.99 6.90
CA SER A 2 15.68 -21.99 5.43
C SER A 2 15.61 -20.56 4.86
N PRO A 3 16.23 -20.27 3.70
CA PRO A 3 16.57 -18.89 3.31
C PRO A 3 15.41 -18.04 2.76
N ASP A 4 14.22 -18.57 2.49
CA ASP A 4 13.26 -17.91 1.60
C ASP A 4 11.83 -17.78 2.13
N LEU A 5 11.66 -17.21 3.33
CA LEU A 5 10.34 -16.86 3.92
C LEU A 5 9.71 -15.59 3.31
N ARG A 6 10.00 -15.24 2.06
CA ARG A 6 9.20 -14.20 1.37
C ARG A 6 7.93 -14.88 0.86
N PRO A 7 6.72 -14.44 1.25
CA PRO A 7 5.51 -14.97 0.66
C PRO A 7 5.57 -14.77 -0.86
N ASN A 8 5.29 -15.84 -1.60
CA ASN A 8 5.28 -15.83 -3.06
C ASN A 8 4.36 -14.68 -3.53
N PRO A 9 4.79 -13.77 -4.42
CA PRO A 9 3.97 -12.63 -4.81
C PRO A 9 2.61 -13.10 -5.34
N ARG A 10 1.56 -12.79 -4.58
CA ARG A 10 0.19 -13.14 -4.93
C ARG A 10 -0.38 -12.04 -5.81
N MET A 11 -1.07 -12.42 -6.88
CA MET A 11 -1.87 -11.50 -7.68
C MET A 11 -3.24 -11.33 -7.03
N LEU A 12 -3.62 -10.10 -6.73
CA LEU A 12 -4.96 -9.70 -6.33
C LEU A 12 -5.73 -9.31 -7.59
N THR A 13 -6.94 -9.84 -7.77
CA THR A 13 -7.69 -9.79 -9.05
C THR A 13 -9.01 -9.04 -8.96
N SER A 14 -9.25 -8.40 -7.81
CA SER A 14 -10.40 -7.52 -7.63
C SER A 14 -10.07 -6.35 -6.71
N LYS A 15 -10.83 -5.25 -6.86
CA LYS A 15 -10.74 -4.09 -5.99
C LYS A 15 -10.95 -4.47 -4.51
N LYS A 16 -11.92 -5.36 -4.25
CA LYS A 16 -12.25 -5.83 -2.90
C LYS A 16 -11.07 -6.57 -2.28
N GLU A 17 -10.42 -7.48 -3.02
CA GLU A 17 -9.23 -8.18 -2.53
C GLU A 17 -8.09 -7.20 -2.19
N ILE A 18 -7.85 -6.20 -3.05
CA ILE A 18 -6.83 -5.18 -2.81
C ILE A 18 -7.15 -4.37 -1.55
N MET A 19 -8.40 -3.92 -1.38
CA MET A 19 -8.84 -3.17 -0.20
C MET A 19 -8.73 -4.00 1.08
N ILE A 20 -9.05 -5.29 1.03
CA ILE A 20 -8.89 -6.21 2.16
C ILE A 20 -7.40 -6.36 2.50
N TYR A 21 -6.55 -6.56 1.49
CA TYR A 21 -5.10 -6.70 1.67
C TYR A 21 -4.47 -5.48 2.36
N LEU A 22 -4.94 -4.28 2.02
CA LEU A 22 -4.51 -3.02 2.64
C LEU A 22 -5.03 -2.79 4.07
N GLY A 23 -5.67 -3.79 4.71
CA GLY A 23 -6.25 -3.67 6.04
C GLY A 23 -7.73 -3.25 6.05
N ASN A 24 -8.48 -3.68 5.03
CA ASN A 24 -9.91 -3.39 4.88
C ASN A 24 -10.25 -1.89 4.80
N VAL A 25 -9.45 -1.15 4.03
CA VAL A 25 -9.57 0.31 3.87
C VAL A 25 -10.87 0.71 3.16
N SER A 26 -11.34 1.93 3.42
CA SER A 26 -12.51 2.50 2.73
C SER A 26 -12.22 2.81 1.26
N GLU A 27 -13.27 2.96 0.45
CA GLU A 27 -13.13 3.33 -0.96
C GLU A 27 -12.46 4.71 -1.12
N TYR A 28 -12.72 5.63 -0.20
CA TYR A 28 -12.07 6.93 -0.17
C TYR A 28 -10.54 6.80 -0.02
N MET A 29 -10.08 5.98 0.93
CA MET A 29 -8.65 5.73 1.13
C MET A 29 -8.02 5.00 -0.05
N PHE A 30 -8.71 4.00 -0.61
CA PHE A 30 -8.27 3.32 -1.82
C PHE A 30 -8.04 4.32 -2.98
N LYS A 31 -9.00 5.22 -3.25
CA LYS A 31 -8.85 6.27 -4.27
C LYS A 31 -7.69 7.21 -3.97
N LYS A 32 -7.46 7.53 -2.69
CA LYS A 32 -6.33 8.35 -2.25
C LYS A 32 -5.00 7.66 -2.55
N TYR A 33 -4.87 6.37 -2.28
CA TYR A 33 -3.66 5.60 -2.56
C TYR A 33 -3.39 5.44 -4.05
N ILE A 34 -4.42 5.19 -4.86
CA ILE A 34 -4.30 5.17 -6.33
C ILE A 34 -3.77 6.53 -6.84
N LYS A 35 -4.34 7.64 -6.36
CA LYS A 35 -3.86 8.99 -6.72
C LYS A 35 -2.43 9.26 -6.25
N ALA A 36 -2.00 8.62 -5.16
CA ALA A 36 -0.63 8.68 -4.64
C ALA A 36 0.34 7.72 -5.35
N GLY A 37 -0.08 7.03 -6.42
CA GLY A 37 0.77 6.19 -7.24
C GLY A 37 0.87 4.73 -6.77
N MET A 38 -0.05 4.24 -5.95
CA MET A 38 -0.09 2.83 -5.56
C MET A 38 -0.18 1.92 -6.80
N PRO A 39 0.65 0.86 -6.92
CA PRO A 39 0.76 0.04 -8.12
C PRO A 39 -0.39 -0.96 -8.25
N ALA A 40 -1.57 -0.45 -8.62
CA ALA A 40 -2.72 -1.24 -9.03
C ALA A 40 -3.20 -0.79 -10.40
N ARG A 41 -3.51 -1.75 -11.27
CA ARG A 41 -3.96 -1.50 -12.64
C ARG A 41 -5.44 -1.79 -12.78
N TYR A 42 -6.11 -0.99 -13.61
CA TYR A 42 -7.49 -1.24 -14.02
C TYR A 42 -7.49 -1.62 -15.50
N GLU A 43 -7.80 -2.88 -15.78
CA GLU A 43 -7.80 -3.47 -17.13
C GLU A 43 -9.06 -4.33 -17.27
N ASP A 44 -9.74 -4.27 -18.43
CA ASP A 44 -10.95 -5.03 -18.75
C ASP A 44 -12.04 -5.01 -17.65
N GLY A 45 -12.25 -3.84 -17.04
CA GLY A 45 -13.26 -3.67 -16.00
C GLY A 45 -12.87 -4.22 -14.63
N ARG A 46 -11.65 -4.75 -14.47
CA ARG A 46 -11.14 -5.34 -13.23
C ARG A 46 -9.88 -4.65 -12.72
N TRP A 47 -9.67 -4.78 -11.41
CA TRP A 47 -8.48 -4.28 -10.74
C TRP A 47 -7.50 -5.41 -10.47
N TYR A 48 -6.22 -5.14 -10.74
CA TYR A 48 -5.13 -6.08 -10.55
C TYR A 48 -3.99 -5.43 -9.77
N ALA A 49 -3.41 -6.15 -8.83
CA ALA A 49 -2.20 -5.70 -8.14
C ALA A 49 -1.40 -6.89 -7.60
N SER A 50 -0.07 -6.78 -7.65
CA SER A 50 0.81 -7.72 -6.96
C SER A 50 0.97 -7.28 -5.50
N THR A 51 0.83 -8.22 -4.56
CA THR A 51 1.08 -7.94 -3.13
C THR A 51 2.48 -7.37 -2.90
N ARG A 52 3.51 -7.92 -3.57
CA ARG A 52 4.89 -7.42 -3.48
C ARG A 52 5.01 -5.95 -3.87
N ASN A 53 4.41 -5.56 -4.99
CA ASN A 53 4.48 -4.18 -5.45
C ASN A 53 3.73 -3.24 -4.49
N ILE A 54 2.61 -3.69 -3.93
CA ILE A 54 1.88 -2.93 -2.90
C ILE A 54 2.77 -2.74 -1.67
N ASP A 55 3.43 -3.79 -1.18
CA ASP A 55 4.30 -3.73 0.00
C ASP A 55 5.49 -2.77 -0.23
N GLU A 56 6.17 -2.90 -1.38
CA GLU A 56 7.27 -2.01 -1.76
C GLU A 56 6.82 -0.54 -1.84
N TRP A 57 5.64 -0.29 -2.41
CA TRP A 57 5.06 1.06 -2.43
C TRP A 57 4.69 1.54 -1.03
N TRP A 58 4.12 0.67 -0.19
CA TRP A 58 3.69 1.01 1.17
C TRP A 58 4.87 1.43 2.04
N ASP A 59 5.98 0.69 1.97
CA ASP A 59 7.22 1.01 2.68
C ASP A 59 7.75 2.39 2.30
N ILE A 60 7.66 2.75 1.02
CA ILE A 60 8.08 4.08 0.52
C ILE A 60 7.07 5.14 0.95
N TYR A 61 5.78 4.89 0.75
CA TYR A 61 4.69 5.82 1.04
C TYR A 61 4.61 6.19 2.52
N THR A 62 4.89 5.23 3.40
CA THR A 62 4.86 5.41 4.85
C THR A 62 6.21 5.77 5.46
N ARG A 63 7.28 5.85 4.65
CA ARG A 63 8.60 6.29 5.12
C ARG A 63 8.54 7.76 5.51
N VAL A 64 8.32 8.00 6.80
CA VAL A 64 8.45 9.33 7.40
C VAL A 64 9.94 9.59 7.63
N ASN A 65 10.46 10.70 7.11
CA ASN A 65 11.78 11.17 7.53
C ASN A 65 11.65 11.66 8.98
N PHE A 66 12.19 10.90 9.93
CA PHE A 66 12.06 11.13 11.37
C PHE A 66 12.44 12.57 11.77
N ALA A 67 13.37 13.20 11.03
CA ALA A 67 13.76 14.58 11.24
C ALA A 67 12.61 15.60 11.08
N ARG A 68 11.64 15.36 10.18
CA ARG A 68 10.48 16.23 9.99
C ARG A 68 9.31 15.92 10.93
N TYR A 69 9.32 14.73 11.55
CA TYR A 69 8.25 14.30 12.44
C TYR A 69 8.38 14.91 13.84
N ILE A 70 9.61 15.16 14.31
CA ILE A 70 9.88 15.85 15.58
C ILE A 70 9.29 17.28 15.55
N ASP A 71 9.47 18.01 14.44
CA ASP A 71 8.96 19.38 14.30
C ASP A 71 7.42 19.44 14.38
N GLN A 72 6.72 18.44 13.84
CA GLN A 72 5.24 18.38 13.88
C GLN A 72 4.67 17.99 15.26
N ILE A 73 5.45 17.28 16.09
CA ILE A 73 5.06 16.97 17.48
C ILE A 73 5.19 18.21 18.36
N GLN A 74 6.18 19.08 18.10
CA GLN A 74 6.39 20.29 18.90
C GLN A 74 5.35 21.39 18.67
N GLU A 75 4.70 21.45 17.50
CA GLU A 75 3.63 22.43 17.24
C GLU A 75 2.27 22.08 17.88
N ASN A 76 2.12 20.87 18.43
CA ASN A 76 0.89 20.38 19.05
C ASN A 76 1.05 20.03 20.55
N GLY A 77 2.15 20.47 21.18
CA GLY A 77 2.47 20.26 22.60
C GLY A 77 2.29 21.51 23.45
#